data_AF-A0A5E4QVX4-F1
#
_entry.id   AF-A0A5E4QVX4-F1
#
_cell.length_a   1.000
_cell.length_b   1.000
_cell.length_c   1.000
_cell.angle_alpha   90.00
_cell.angle_beta   90.00
_cell.angle_gamma   90.00
#
_symmetry.space_group_name_H-M   'P 1'
#
loop_
_entity.id
_entity.type
_entity.pdbx_description
1 polymer ?
#
loop_
_entity_poly.entity_id
_entity_poly.type
_entity_poly.pdbx_seq_one_letter_code
_entity_poly.pdbx_strand_id
1 'polypeptide(L)'
;MGAKLEDNSLRYRRAQSVTKAEEITEKEKKARRLQLDRPCHKPRDSLFSWSSEFTDFTGLVNWGFLMLTIGGLRLCLENFLKYGIRVNPIEWIILLTGYNEGNSDQYPSIVLLIYSVVPAVTSLLIEKAMAVDILSEKIGVVLQILNILSTISLPVLVHNFSSQEFSFVGITTVCTIYLILFLKLWSYVQTNHWCRNGSKGKHVKNTMRRQSLSAPNWNQLVNADSDQTAESEKDDDLVTGIVSYPDNINLRDLFYFLLAPTLCYELNFPRTTRIRKRFLIKRIVEVIFGINLIMALFQQWMIPSVTNAMDPFSKMDYIRIAERLLKLAVPNHFIWLCFFYLSFHSFLNLVGEVMHFADRNFYNDWWNARNIAVFWSTWNMPVHMWAARHVYVPITEMGYTKGVASIVVFFISAFFHEYLVSVPLQMFRIWAFLGMMAQPPLSVISRFIGKRFGARWGNIIVWSSLILGQPLAIMMYYHDYALAHYK
;
A
#
# COMPACT_ATOMS: atom_id res chain seq x y z
N MET A 1 24.03 14.57 54.19
CA MET A 1 22.89 15.42 53.79
C MET A 1 23.01 15.91 52.33
N GLY A 2 24.19 16.30 51.86
CA GLY A 2 24.43 16.75 50.47
C GLY A 2 24.08 15.74 49.36
N ALA A 3 24.51 14.48 49.46
CA ALA A 3 24.25 13.47 48.42
C ALA A 3 22.76 13.17 48.18
N LYS A 4 21.91 13.32 49.22
CA LYS A 4 20.46 13.10 49.13
C LYS A 4 19.73 14.28 48.49
N LEU A 5 20.25 15.50 48.67
CA LEU A 5 19.78 16.71 48.01
C LEU A 5 20.16 16.70 46.53
N GLU A 6 21.35 16.20 46.20
CA GLU A 6 21.85 16.10 44.84
C GLU A 6 21.04 15.07 44.01
N ASP A 7 20.74 13.88 44.57
CA ASP A 7 19.87 12.89 43.91
C ASP A 7 18.44 13.41 43.71
N ASN A 8 17.89 14.12 44.70
CA ASN A 8 16.57 14.76 44.54
C ASN A 8 16.58 15.86 43.46
N SER A 9 17.66 16.65 43.35
CA SER A 9 17.81 17.66 42.30
C SER A 9 17.92 17.04 40.91
N LEU A 10 18.61 15.90 40.80
CA LEU A 10 18.75 15.12 39.56
C LEU A 10 17.41 14.48 39.15
N ARG A 11 16.67 13.91 40.10
CA ARG A 11 15.32 13.37 39.84
C ARG A 11 14.35 14.47 39.41
N TYR A 12 14.39 15.63 40.05
CA TYR A 12 13.56 16.77 39.69
C TYR A 12 13.89 17.30 38.28
N ARG A 13 15.18 17.44 37.94
CA ARG A 13 15.61 17.80 36.57
C ARG A 13 15.19 16.78 35.53
N ARG A 14 15.28 15.48 35.83
CA ARG A 14 14.79 14.40 34.95
C ARG A 14 13.28 14.50 34.77
N ALA A 15 12.52 14.66 35.86
CA ALA A 15 11.07 14.82 35.80
C ALA A 15 10.68 16.04 34.96
N GLN A 16 11.31 17.20 35.19
CA GLN A 16 11.09 18.41 34.37
C GLN A 16 11.47 18.21 32.90
N SER A 17 12.54 17.46 32.61
CA SER A 17 12.93 17.16 31.23
C SER A 17 11.93 16.23 30.53
N VAL A 18 11.36 15.28 31.27
CA VAL A 18 10.34 14.34 30.76
C VAL A 18 9.03 15.08 30.53
N THR A 19 8.56 15.89 31.47
CA THR A 19 7.33 16.68 31.30
C THR A 19 7.47 17.67 30.16
N LYS A 20 8.63 18.35 30.04
CA LYS A 20 8.88 19.25 28.91
C LYS A 20 8.92 18.51 27.57
N ALA A 21 9.48 17.30 27.51
CA ALA A 21 9.47 16.47 26.32
C ALA A 21 8.06 15.98 25.96
N GLU A 22 7.26 15.62 26.96
CA GLU A 22 5.84 15.25 26.79
C GLU A 22 5.02 16.43 26.28
N GLU A 23 5.18 17.61 26.87
CA GLU A 23 4.53 18.86 26.42
C GLU A 23 4.90 19.21 24.98
N ILE A 24 6.17 19.11 24.59
CA ILE A 24 6.62 19.32 23.20
C ILE A 24 5.94 18.31 22.28
N THR A 25 5.90 17.03 22.68
CA THR A 25 5.28 15.96 21.89
C THR A 25 3.76 16.15 21.76
N GLU A 26 3.09 16.63 22.80
CA GLU A 26 1.66 16.94 22.78
C GLU A 26 1.35 18.16 21.92
N LYS A 27 2.16 19.22 22.01
CA LYS A 27 2.06 20.40 21.14
C LYS A 27 2.25 20.02 19.68
N GLU A 28 3.27 19.24 19.33
CA GLU A 28 3.47 18.72 17.97
C GLU A 28 2.27 17.89 17.49
N LYS A 29 1.70 17.03 18.35
CA LYS A 29 0.50 16.24 18.01
C LYS A 29 -0.71 17.14 17.77
N LYS A 30 -0.87 18.21 18.55
CA LYS A 30 -1.98 19.17 18.40
C LYS A 30 -1.82 19.97 17.11
N ALA A 31 -0.63 20.50 16.84
CA ALA A 31 -0.29 21.21 15.61
C ALA A 31 -0.53 20.32 14.37
N ARG A 32 -0.07 19.06 14.41
CA ARG A 32 -0.37 18.08 13.34
C ARG A 32 -1.86 17.87 13.12
N ARG A 33 -2.67 17.71 14.17
CA ARG A 33 -4.13 17.52 14.03
C ARG A 33 -4.84 18.72 13.39
N LEU A 34 -4.27 19.92 13.52
CA LEU A 34 -4.82 21.15 12.97
C LEU A 34 -4.43 21.39 11.51
N GLN A 35 -3.52 20.58 10.94
CA GLN A 35 -3.10 20.73 9.55
C GLN A 35 -4.22 20.40 8.55
N LEU A 36 -4.24 21.18 7.47
CA LEU A 36 -5.26 21.11 6.41
C LEU A 36 -5.15 19.83 5.55
N ASP A 37 -4.04 19.10 5.65
CA ASP A 37 -3.81 17.85 4.93
C ASP A 37 -4.48 16.64 5.56
N ARG A 38 -5.07 16.74 6.76
CA ARG A 38 -5.75 15.63 7.47
C ARG A 38 -4.81 14.43 7.70
N PRO A 39 -3.80 14.53 8.59
CA PRO A 39 -2.77 13.49 8.73
C PRO A 39 -3.33 12.17 9.27
N CYS A 40 -2.89 11.07 8.65
CA CYS A 40 -3.19 9.70 9.01
C CYS A 40 -1.98 8.93 9.58
N HIS A 41 -0.73 9.36 9.33
CA HIS A 41 0.45 8.60 9.77
C HIS A 41 0.85 8.86 11.23
N LYS A 42 1.36 7.81 11.90
CA LYS A 42 1.87 7.87 13.28
C LYS A 42 3.12 7.00 13.45
N PRO A 43 4.10 7.39 14.29
CA PRO A 43 5.28 6.57 14.55
C PRO A 43 4.88 5.26 15.24
N ARG A 44 5.11 4.13 14.57
CA ARG A 44 4.71 2.77 15.01
C ARG A 44 5.61 1.72 14.37
N ASP A 45 5.88 0.61 15.06
CA ASP A 45 6.57 -0.55 14.50
C ASP A 45 5.57 -1.55 13.88
N SER A 46 6.01 -2.36 12.90
CA SER A 46 5.18 -3.42 12.30
C SER A 46 4.91 -4.56 13.30
N LEU A 47 3.76 -5.23 13.18
CA LEU A 47 3.33 -6.27 14.10
C LEU A 47 4.26 -7.50 14.18
N PHE A 48 4.86 -7.96 13.07
CA PHE A 48 5.82 -9.08 13.13
C PHE A 48 7.24 -8.65 13.57
N SER A 49 7.48 -7.38 13.83
CA SER A 49 8.75 -6.94 14.39
C SER A 49 8.85 -7.35 15.85
N TRP A 50 10.04 -7.78 16.28
CA TRP A 50 10.31 -8.17 17.67
C TRP A 50 10.09 -7.05 18.70
N SER A 51 10.04 -5.79 18.24
CA SER A 51 9.70 -4.63 19.06
C SER A 51 8.20 -4.40 19.24
N SER A 52 7.36 -5.14 18.52
CA SER A 52 5.91 -5.12 18.71
C SER A 52 5.54 -6.02 19.89
N GLU A 53 4.76 -5.51 20.85
CA GLU A 53 4.26 -6.26 22.01
C GLU A 53 3.13 -7.26 21.65
N PHE A 54 3.00 -7.63 20.37
CA PHE A 54 1.91 -8.47 19.87
C PHE A 54 2.17 -9.97 20.09
N THR A 55 1.20 -10.67 20.68
CA THR A 55 1.34 -12.08 21.10
C THR A 55 0.25 -13.03 20.61
N ASP A 56 -0.80 -12.55 19.92
CA ASP A 56 -1.96 -13.37 19.53
C ASP A 56 -1.86 -13.92 18.09
N PHE A 57 -1.40 -15.17 17.96
CA PHE A 57 -1.28 -15.89 16.69
C PHE A 57 -2.34 -16.98 16.49
N THR A 58 -3.47 -16.92 17.20
CA THR A 58 -4.52 -17.95 17.16
C THR A 58 -5.07 -18.23 15.74
N GLY A 59 -5.17 -17.21 14.88
CA GLY A 59 -5.56 -17.35 13.49
C GLY A 59 -4.59 -18.19 12.63
N LEU A 60 -3.29 -18.14 12.93
CA LEU A 60 -2.28 -18.98 12.27
C LEU A 60 -2.40 -20.45 12.70
N VAL A 61 -2.87 -20.71 13.93
CA VAL A 61 -3.15 -22.07 14.39
C VAL A 61 -4.35 -22.66 13.64
N ASN A 62 -5.42 -21.90 13.46
CA ASN A 62 -6.57 -22.33 12.64
C ASN A 62 -6.16 -22.62 11.18
N TRP A 63 -5.29 -21.77 10.62
CA TRP A 63 -4.69 -22.00 9.31
C TRP A 63 -3.89 -23.30 9.26
N GLY A 64 -3.05 -23.56 10.27
CA GLY A 64 -2.28 -24.80 10.37
C GLY A 64 -3.17 -26.04 10.35
N PHE A 65 -4.26 -26.06 11.13
CA PHE A 65 -5.24 -27.15 11.10
C PHE A 65 -5.91 -27.32 9.73
N LEU A 66 -6.28 -26.22 9.08
CA LEU A 66 -6.93 -26.24 7.78
C LEU A 66 -5.96 -26.71 6.67
N MET A 67 -4.67 -26.37 6.77
CA MET A 67 -3.65 -26.89 5.87
C MET A 67 -3.31 -28.35 6.11
N LEU A 68 -3.38 -28.83 7.35
CA LEU A 68 -3.22 -30.25 7.63
C LEU A 68 -4.37 -31.08 7.05
N THR A 69 -5.60 -30.55 7.04
CA THR A 69 -6.76 -31.24 6.45
C THR A 69 -6.82 -31.14 4.93
N ILE A 70 -6.46 -30.00 4.33
CA ILE A 70 -6.50 -29.80 2.87
C ILE A 70 -5.21 -30.31 2.19
N GLY A 71 -4.06 -30.04 2.79
CA GLY A 71 -2.75 -30.15 2.15
C GLY A 71 -1.92 -31.35 2.59
N GLY A 72 -2.44 -32.21 3.47
CA GLY A 72 -1.83 -33.45 3.95
C GLY A 72 -0.31 -33.40 3.90
N LEU A 73 0.33 -32.88 4.95
CA LEU A 73 1.77 -32.63 5.14
C LEU A 73 2.73 -33.60 4.38
N ARG A 74 2.30 -34.85 4.22
CA ARG A 74 2.83 -35.87 3.33
C ARG A 74 3.13 -35.39 1.89
N LEU A 75 2.27 -34.66 1.20
CA LEU A 75 2.49 -34.27 -0.21
C LEU A 75 3.60 -33.21 -0.36
N CYS A 76 3.68 -32.28 0.60
CA CYS A 76 4.75 -31.29 0.68
C CYS A 76 6.09 -31.96 1.00
N LEU A 77 6.10 -32.87 1.98
CA LEU A 77 7.29 -33.65 2.34
C LEU A 77 7.71 -34.61 1.22
N GLU A 78 6.78 -35.29 0.55
CA GLU A 78 7.08 -36.18 -0.59
C GLU A 78 7.66 -35.41 -1.78
N ASN A 79 7.15 -34.22 -2.10
CA ASN A 79 7.75 -33.39 -3.16
C ASN A 79 9.15 -32.90 -2.78
N PHE A 80 9.35 -32.47 -1.53
CA PHE A 80 10.66 -32.05 -1.04
C PHE A 80 11.68 -33.20 -1.03
N LEU A 81 11.25 -34.40 -0.61
CA LEU A 81 12.08 -35.61 -0.58
C LEU A 81 12.35 -36.20 -1.96
N LYS A 82 11.40 -36.12 -2.90
CA LYS A 82 11.48 -36.75 -4.23
C LYS A 82 12.23 -35.90 -5.25
N TYR A 83 12.16 -34.57 -5.15
CA TYR A 83 12.80 -33.66 -6.10
C TYR A 83 14.09 -33.01 -5.55
N GLY A 84 14.30 -33.01 -4.23
CA GLY A 84 15.45 -32.38 -3.57
C GLY A 84 15.49 -30.86 -3.75
N ILE A 85 16.50 -30.19 -3.18
CA ILE A 85 16.73 -28.75 -3.41
C ILE A 85 17.46 -28.59 -4.75
N ARG A 86 16.71 -28.50 -5.85
CA ARG A 86 17.23 -28.05 -7.14
C ARG A 86 16.95 -26.56 -7.30
N VAL A 87 17.94 -25.72 -6.98
CA VAL A 87 17.88 -24.28 -7.27
C VAL A 87 18.95 -24.01 -8.31
N ASN A 88 18.52 -23.71 -9.55
CA ASN A 88 19.43 -23.25 -10.58
C ASN A 88 19.29 -21.72 -10.70
N PRO A 89 20.22 -20.93 -10.12
CA PRO A 89 20.11 -19.46 -10.13
C PRO A 89 20.29 -18.86 -11.53
N ILE A 90 20.89 -19.61 -12.48
CA ILE A 90 21.20 -19.12 -13.83
C ILE A 90 19.95 -19.07 -14.72
N GLU A 91 19.05 -20.05 -14.60
CA GLU A 91 17.77 -20.07 -15.34
C GLU A 91 16.89 -18.86 -14.99
N TRP A 92 17.02 -18.34 -13.77
CA TRP A 92 16.29 -17.15 -13.34
C TRP A 92 16.90 -15.87 -13.86
N ILE A 93 18.23 -15.74 -14.00
CA ILE A 93 18.81 -14.57 -14.68
C ILE A 93 18.23 -14.48 -16.09
N ILE A 94 18.09 -15.62 -16.79
CA ILE A 94 17.51 -15.66 -18.14
C ILE A 94 16.02 -15.26 -18.13
N LEU A 95 15.22 -15.71 -17.16
CA LEU A 95 13.80 -15.33 -17.02
C LEU A 95 13.60 -13.85 -16.57
N LEU A 96 14.46 -13.35 -15.68
CA LEU A 96 14.38 -11.99 -15.12
C LEU A 96 14.93 -10.93 -16.07
N THR A 97 15.93 -11.28 -16.88
CA THR A 97 16.53 -10.41 -17.89
C THR A 97 15.90 -10.58 -19.27
N GLY A 98 15.08 -11.61 -19.49
CA GLY A 98 14.51 -11.92 -20.79
C GLY A 98 15.56 -12.30 -21.84
N TYR A 99 16.70 -12.87 -21.43
CA TYR A 99 17.86 -13.13 -22.31
C TYR A 99 17.55 -14.03 -23.53
N ASN A 100 16.37 -14.67 -23.56
CA ASN A 100 15.86 -15.43 -24.70
C ASN A 100 14.43 -15.01 -25.16
N GLU A 101 13.84 -13.94 -24.58
CA GLU A 101 12.46 -13.50 -24.88
C GLU A 101 12.37 -12.29 -25.82
N GLY A 102 13.49 -11.68 -26.22
CA GLY A 102 13.50 -10.53 -27.12
C GLY A 102 14.80 -10.42 -27.91
N ASN A 103 14.69 -10.25 -29.22
CA ASN A 103 15.82 -10.26 -30.15
C ASN A 103 16.32 -8.84 -30.50
N SER A 104 16.29 -7.91 -29.55
CA SER A 104 16.72 -6.52 -29.79
C SER A 104 17.48 -5.93 -28.60
N ASP A 105 18.54 -5.18 -28.89
CA ASP A 105 19.37 -4.43 -27.93
C ASP A 105 18.63 -3.28 -27.21
N GLN A 106 17.29 -3.29 -27.22
CA GLN A 106 16.45 -2.25 -26.67
C GLN A 106 15.77 -2.76 -25.39
N TYR A 107 15.94 -2.04 -24.28
CA TYR A 107 15.34 -2.38 -22.98
C TYR A 107 14.17 -1.43 -22.67
N PRO A 108 13.00 -1.60 -23.33
CA PRO A 108 11.89 -0.65 -23.20
C PRO A 108 11.34 -0.58 -21.77
N SER A 109 11.43 -1.66 -20.98
CA SER A 109 11.07 -1.64 -19.56
C SER A 109 11.90 -0.63 -18.76
N ILE A 110 13.22 -0.57 -18.98
CA ILE A 110 14.11 0.36 -18.26
C ILE A 110 13.80 1.80 -18.68
N VAL A 111 13.56 2.03 -19.97
CA VAL A 111 13.16 3.35 -20.50
C VAL A 111 11.88 3.84 -19.84
N LEU A 112 10.86 2.99 -19.72
CA LEU A 112 9.61 3.31 -19.03
C LEU A 112 9.83 3.59 -17.53
N LEU A 113 10.68 2.83 -16.86
CA LEU A 113 11.00 3.08 -15.46
C LEU A 113 11.66 4.45 -15.26
N ILE A 114 12.58 4.85 -16.14
CA ILE A 114 13.19 6.18 -16.09
C ILE A 114 12.14 7.26 -16.43
N TYR A 115 11.28 7.00 -17.40
CA TYR A 115 10.20 7.91 -17.80
C TYR A 115 9.20 8.16 -16.67
N SER A 116 9.05 7.25 -15.70
CA SER A 116 8.16 7.43 -14.55
C SER A 116 8.40 8.73 -13.75
N VAL A 117 9.60 9.31 -13.84
CA VAL A 117 9.93 10.61 -13.23
C VAL A 117 9.19 11.76 -13.92
N VAL A 118 8.93 11.67 -15.23
CA VAL A 118 8.31 12.74 -16.03
C VAL A 118 6.90 13.05 -15.54
N PRO A 119 5.95 12.09 -15.43
CA PRO A 119 4.62 12.36 -14.87
C PRO A 119 4.63 12.92 -13.44
N ALA A 120 5.64 12.56 -12.64
CA ALA A 120 5.77 13.09 -11.29
C ALA A 120 6.21 14.55 -11.27
N VAL A 121 7.22 14.90 -12.07
CA VAL A 121 7.70 16.28 -12.19
C VAL A 121 6.64 17.17 -12.84
N THR A 122 5.93 16.69 -13.87
CA THR A 122 4.83 17.46 -14.48
C THR A 122 3.74 17.76 -13.45
N SER A 123 3.39 16.81 -12.59
CA SER A 123 2.41 17.05 -11.51
C SER A 123 2.88 18.15 -10.55
N LEU A 124 4.17 18.17 -10.18
CA LEU A 124 4.73 19.23 -9.35
C LEU A 124 4.73 20.60 -10.06
N LEU A 125 5.07 20.64 -11.35
CA LEU A 125 5.04 21.88 -12.13
C LEU A 125 3.63 22.46 -12.25
N ILE A 126 2.62 21.60 -12.46
CA ILE A 126 1.21 22.01 -12.51
C ILE A 126 0.75 22.52 -11.13
N GLU A 127 1.09 21.83 -10.03
CA GLU A 127 0.78 22.34 -8.67
C GLU A 127 1.47 23.68 -8.38
N LYS A 128 2.74 23.83 -8.79
CA LYS A 128 3.48 25.09 -8.61
C LYS A 128 2.84 26.23 -9.40
N ALA A 129 2.41 25.98 -10.63
CA ALA A 129 1.71 26.97 -11.45
C ALA A 129 0.36 27.37 -10.85
N MET A 130 -0.38 26.43 -10.25
CA MET A 130 -1.60 26.73 -9.50
C MET A 130 -1.35 27.46 -8.17
N ALA A 131 -0.23 27.20 -7.50
CA ALA A 131 0.12 27.85 -6.24
C ALA A 131 0.48 29.33 -6.40
N VAL A 132 1.04 29.70 -7.56
CA VAL A 132 1.40 31.09 -7.92
C VAL A 132 0.26 31.78 -8.69
N ASP A 133 -0.93 31.17 -8.77
CA ASP A 133 -2.10 31.67 -9.50
C ASP A 133 -1.86 31.99 -11.00
N ILE A 134 -0.81 31.41 -11.61
CA ILE A 134 -0.56 31.52 -13.06
C ILE A 134 -1.63 30.77 -13.85
N LEU A 135 -2.12 29.66 -13.28
CA LEU A 135 -3.07 28.77 -13.91
C LEU A 135 -4.39 28.74 -13.14
N SER A 136 -5.51 28.85 -13.86
CA SER A 136 -6.84 28.75 -13.26
C SER A 136 -7.05 27.38 -12.61
N GLU A 137 -7.70 27.36 -11.44
CA GLU A 137 -7.94 26.17 -10.64
C GLU A 137 -8.65 25.05 -11.42
N LYS A 138 -9.67 25.40 -12.22
CA LYS A 138 -10.39 24.42 -13.04
C LYS A 138 -9.49 23.77 -14.10
N ILE A 139 -8.69 24.59 -14.78
CA ILE A 139 -7.77 24.13 -15.83
C ILE A 139 -6.68 23.25 -15.21
N GLY A 140 -6.16 23.63 -14.03
CA GLY A 140 -5.10 22.87 -13.37
C GLY A 140 -5.55 21.51 -12.87
N VAL A 141 -6.76 21.42 -12.31
CA VAL A 141 -7.35 20.12 -11.95
C VAL A 141 -7.54 19.23 -13.19
N VAL A 142 -8.01 19.79 -14.31
CA VAL A 142 -8.16 19.03 -15.57
C VAL A 142 -6.81 18.54 -16.08
N LEU A 143 -5.76 19.38 -16.08
CA LEU A 143 -4.42 18.98 -16.49
C LEU A 143 -3.83 17.89 -15.58
N GLN A 144 -4.06 17.97 -14.26
CA GLN A 144 -3.64 16.91 -13.33
C GLN A 144 -4.35 15.59 -13.61
N ILE A 145 -5.67 15.62 -13.85
CA ILE A 145 -6.45 14.42 -14.20
C ILE A 145 -5.90 13.80 -15.49
N LEU A 146 -5.64 14.61 -16.52
CA LEU A 146 -5.07 14.13 -17.78
C LEU A 146 -3.67 13.51 -17.59
N ASN A 147 -2.81 14.13 -16.77
CA ASN A 147 -1.48 13.60 -16.47
C ASN A 147 -1.54 12.26 -15.71
N ILE A 148 -2.42 12.17 -14.71
CA ILE A 148 -2.63 10.95 -13.92
C ILE A 148 -3.21 9.83 -14.79
N LEU A 149 -4.19 10.12 -15.66
CA LEU A 149 -4.74 9.14 -16.61
C LEU A 149 -3.70 8.67 -17.63
N SER A 150 -2.89 9.61 -18.16
CA SER A 150 -1.78 9.31 -19.05
C SER A 150 -0.76 8.36 -18.41
N THR A 151 -0.53 8.49 -17.10
CA THR A 151 0.38 7.60 -16.36
C THR A 151 -0.07 6.13 -16.45
N ILE A 152 -1.35 5.82 -16.25
CA ILE A 152 -1.83 4.42 -16.35
C ILE A 152 -1.85 3.92 -17.79
N SER A 153 -2.24 4.77 -18.75
CA SER A 153 -2.41 4.34 -20.14
C SER A 153 -1.07 4.12 -20.85
N LEU A 154 0.00 4.79 -20.44
CA LEU A 154 1.29 4.75 -21.11
C LEU A 154 1.90 3.33 -21.18
N PRO A 155 2.04 2.56 -20.08
CA PRO A 155 2.52 1.17 -20.17
C PRO A 155 1.65 0.29 -21.08
N VAL A 156 0.33 0.51 -21.09
CA VAL A 156 -0.61 -0.26 -21.93
C VAL A 156 -0.40 0.03 -23.41
N LEU A 157 -0.28 1.32 -23.76
CA LEU A 157 -0.05 1.74 -25.15
C LEU A 157 1.30 1.22 -25.64
N VAL A 158 2.37 1.42 -24.88
CA VAL A 158 3.72 1.00 -25.29
C VAL A 158 3.80 -0.53 -25.41
N HIS A 159 3.18 -1.27 -24.49
CA HIS A 159 3.14 -2.73 -24.58
C HIS A 159 2.34 -3.24 -25.79
N ASN A 160 1.24 -2.56 -26.16
CA ASN A 160 0.45 -2.93 -27.34
C ASN A 160 1.18 -2.64 -28.66
N PHE A 161 1.99 -1.57 -28.72
CA PHE A 161 2.74 -1.21 -29.94
C PHE A 161 4.07 -1.98 -30.08
N SER A 162 4.75 -2.31 -28.98
CA SER A 162 6.06 -2.98 -28.96
C SER A 162 6.02 -4.33 -28.23
N SER A 163 4.97 -5.13 -28.45
CA SER A 163 4.69 -6.34 -27.66
C SER A 163 5.81 -7.38 -27.66
N GLN A 164 6.62 -7.46 -28.72
CA GLN A 164 7.72 -8.43 -28.85
C GLN A 164 9.03 -8.04 -28.15
N GLU A 165 9.10 -6.85 -27.55
CA GLU A 165 10.34 -6.32 -26.93
C GLU A 165 10.32 -6.34 -25.40
N PHE A 166 9.20 -6.76 -24.80
CA PHE A 166 9.04 -6.79 -23.35
C PHE A 166 9.18 -8.21 -22.79
N SER A 167 10.09 -8.39 -21.84
CA SER A 167 10.04 -9.57 -20.96
C SER A 167 8.79 -9.50 -20.07
N PHE A 168 8.19 -10.66 -19.80
CA PHE A 168 7.01 -10.80 -18.94
C PHE A 168 7.20 -10.17 -17.54
N VAL A 169 8.36 -10.41 -16.92
CA VAL A 169 8.70 -9.83 -15.60
C VAL A 169 8.92 -8.32 -15.73
N GLY A 170 9.53 -7.87 -16.82
CA GLY A 170 9.75 -6.46 -17.12
C GLY A 170 8.45 -5.67 -17.24
N ILE A 171 7.46 -6.15 -18.00
CA ILE A 171 6.18 -5.45 -18.13
C ILE A 171 5.37 -5.49 -16.82
N THR A 172 5.37 -6.61 -16.11
CA THR A 172 4.68 -6.74 -14.81
C THR A 172 5.22 -5.75 -13.78
N THR A 173 6.55 -5.57 -13.71
CA THR A 173 7.18 -4.61 -12.80
C THR A 173 6.89 -3.17 -13.20
N VAL A 174 6.93 -2.84 -14.50
CA VAL A 174 6.54 -1.51 -15.01
C VAL A 174 5.08 -1.19 -14.65
N CYS A 175 4.13 -2.08 -14.96
CA CYS A 175 2.72 -1.90 -14.62
C CYS A 175 2.51 -1.69 -13.11
N THR A 176 3.22 -2.44 -12.28
CA THR A 176 3.15 -2.30 -10.82
C THR A 176 3.67 -0.93 -10.35
N ILE A 177 4.81 -0.48 -10.88
CA ILE A 177 5.41 0.81 -10.51
C ILE A 177 4.54 1.98 -10.98
N TYR A 178 4.01 1.91 -12.21
CA TYR A 178 3.12 2.95 -12.74
C TYR A 178 1.78 3.00 -12.00
N LEU A 179 1.26 1.86 -11.53
CA LEU A 179 0.10 1.84 -10.63
C LEU A 179 0.40 2.52 -9.29
N ILE A 180 1.53 2.20 -8.66
CA ILE A 180 1.94 2.85 -7.40
C ILE A 180 2.10 4.36 -7.62
N LEU A 181 2.71 4.76 -8.72
CA LEU A 181 2.87 6.17 -9.09
C LEU A 181 1.52 6.85 -9.27
N PHE A 182 0.58 6.23 -9.99
CA PHE A 182 -0.78 6.75 -10.15
C PHE A 182 -1.46 7.02 -8.79
N LEU A 183 -1.41 6.05 -7.86
CA LEU A 183 -2.04 6.19 -6.54
C LEU A 183 -1.38 7.32 -5.73
N LYS A 184 -0.05 7.43 -5.80
CA LYS A 184 0.71 8.50 -5.15
C LYS A 184 0.39 9.87 -5.75
N LEU A 185 0.36 10.02 -7.07
CA LEU A 185 0.06 11.29 -7.73
C LEU A 185 -1.37 11.74 -7.45
N TRP A 186 -2.34 10.82 -7.44
CA TRP A 186 -3.71 11.12 -7.00
C TRP A 186 -3.69 11.70 -5.59
N SER A 187 -3.03 11.02 -4.65
CA SER A 187 -2.98 11.47 -3.26
C SER A 187 -2.29 12.82 -3.11
N TYR A 188 -1.20 13.05 -3.84
CA TYR A 188 -0.46 14.31 -3.87
C TYR A 188 -1.34 15.47 -4.35
N VAL A 189 -2.00 15.33 -5.49
CA VAL A 189 -2.88 16.35 -6.06
C VAL A 189 -4.06 16.66 -5.13
N GLN A 190 -4.73 15.63 -4.60
CA GLN A 190 -5.90 15.82 -3.75
C GLN A 190 -5.56 16.48 -2.41
N THR A 191 -4.44 16.10 -1.81
CA THR A 191 -3.99 16.68 -0.53
C THR A 191 -3.55 18.13 -0.69
N ASN A 192 -2.82 18.46 -1.78
CA ASN A 192 -2.46 19.84 -2.09
C ASN A 192 -3.70 20.70 -2.42
N HIS A 193 -4.69 20.14 -3.10
CA HIS A 193 -5.97 20.80 -3.32
C HIS A 193 -6.69 21.14 -1.98
N TRP A 194 -6.70 20.23 -1.00
CA TRP A 194 -7.24 20.52 0.33
C TRP A 194 -6.49 21.64 1.05
N CYS A 195 -5.15 21.61 1.00
CA CYS A 195 -4.31 22.65 1.61
C CYS A 195 -4.53 24.02 0.96
N ARG A 196 -4.62 24.07 -0.36
CA ARG A 196 -4.91 25.29 -1.12
C ARG A 196 -6.29 25.87 -0.77
N ASN A 197 -7.33 25.05 -0.74
CA ASN A 197 -8.69 25.50 -0.41
C ASN A 197 -8.79 25.97 1.04
N GLY A 198 -8.12 25.28 1.96
CA GLY A 198 -8.05 25.70 3.37
C GLY A 198 -7.28 27.01 3.55
N SER A 199 -6.20 27.23 2.80
CA SER A 199 -5.42 28.47 2.83
C SER A 199 -6.23 29.66 2.29
N LYS A 200 -6.92 29.50 1.14
CA LYS A 200 -7.87 30.49 0.62
C LYS A 200 -8.99 30.79 1.61
N GLY A 201 -9.54 29.76 2.26
CA GLY A 201 -10.57 29.90 3.30
C GLY A 201 -10.13 30.69 4.53
N LYS A 202 -8.88 30.50 4.99
CA LYS A 202 -8.28 31.33 6.06
C LYS A 202 -8.15 32.80 5.62
N HIS A 203 -7.69 33.03 4.39
CA HIS A 203 -7.53 34.38 3.84
C HIS A 203 -8.87 35.13 3.72
N VAL A 204 -9.91 34.48 3.18
CA VAL A 204 -11.26 35.08 3.03
C VAL A 204 -11.91 35.37 4.37
N LYS A 205 -11.76 34.49 5.37
CA LYS A 205 -12.26 34.74 6.73
C LYS A 205 -11.59 35.96 7.37
N ASN A 206 -10.28 36.11 7.21
CA ASN A 206 -9.56 37.30 7.69
C ASN A 206 -10.03 38.59 7.00
N THR A 207 -10.31 38.54 5.69
CA THR A 207 -10.82 39.69 4.92
C THR A 207 -12.25 40.06 5.30
N MET A 208 -13.16 39.09 5.47
CA MET A 208 -14.54 39.35 5.90
C MET A 208 -14.61 39.90 7.32
N ARG A 209 -13.73 39.44 8.23
CA ARG A 209 -13.64 39.98 9.60
C ARG A 209 -13.12 41.42 9.64
N ARG A 210 -12.29 41.82 8.68
CA ARG A 210 -11.87 43.23 8.47
C ARG A 210 -12.99 44.12 7.94
N GLN A 211 -13.99 43.57 7.24
CA GLN A 211 -15.10 44.33 6.66
C GLN A 211 -16.31 44.50 7.59
N SER A 212 -16.43 43.74 8.69
CA SER A 212 -17.46 43.98 9.71
C SER A 212 -17.10 45.16 10.62
N LEU A 213 -17.24 46.37 10.08
CA LEU A 213 -17.21 47.64 10.79
C LEU A 213 -18.54 47.85 11.52
N SER A 214 -18.53 47.81 12.87
CA SER A 214 -19.36 48.62 13.80
C SER A 214 -19.40 48.01 15.22
N ALA A 215 -18.41 48.31 16.08
CA ALA A 215 -18.54 48.37 17.56
C ALA A 215 -17.18 48.78 18.18
N PRO A 216 -17.07 49.82 19.05
CA PRO A 216 -15.76 50.44 19.29
C PRO A 216 -14.85 49.81 20.35
N ASN A 217 -15.25 48.81 21.14
CA ASN A 217 -14.42 48.38 22.30
C ASN A 217 -14.27 46.87 22.54
N TRP A 218 -15.03 46.00 21.89
CA TRP A 218 -14.86 44.54 22.01
C TRP A 218 -13.79 43.99 21.05
N ASN A 219 -13.55 44.69 19.94
CA ASN A 219 -12.67 44.21 18.89
C ASN A 219 -11.19 44.31 19.25
N GLN A 220 -10.75 45.23 20.12
CA GLN A 220 -9.35 45.29 20.54
C GLN A 220 -8.93 44.09 21.39
N LEU A 221 -9.81 43.62 22.28
CA LEU A 221 -9.56 42.42 23.10
C LEU A 221 -9.64 41.14 22.25
N VAL A 222 -10.63 41.03 21.36
CA VAL A 222 -10.79 39.85 20.50
C VAL A 222 -9.73 39.78 19.38
N ASN A 223 -9.33 40.93 18.82
CA ASN A 223 -8.23 40.99 17.86
C ASN A 223 -6.89 40.74 18.53
N ALA A 224 -6.66 41.24 19.75
CA ALA A 224 -5.46 40.89 20.51
C ALA A 224 -5.41 39.39 20.83
N ASP A 225 -6.52 38.76 21.21
CA ASP A 225 -6.60 37.33 21.51
C ASP A 225 -6.46 36.48 20.21
N SER A 226 -6.98 36.96 19.07
CA SER A 226 -6.88 36.27 17.78
C SER A 226 -5.56 36.46 17.03
N ASP A 227 -4.96 37.66 17.12
CA ASP A 227 -3.60 37.90 16.64
C ASP A 227 -2.62 37.19 17.54
N GLN A 228 -2.85 37.13 18.86
CA GLN A 228 -2.09 36.23 19.75
C GLN A 228 -2.29 34.76 19.39
N THR A 229 -3.48 34.29 19.01
CA THR A 229 -3.64 32.88 18.58
C THR A 229 -2.97 32.61 17.23
N ALA A 230 -3.07 33.51 16.26
CA ALA A 230 -2.44 33.33 14.94
C ALA A 230 -0.91 33.53 14.97
N GLU A 231 -0.42 34.46 15.78
CA GLU A 231 1.00 34.60 16.10
C GLU A 231 1.48 33.43 16.94
N SER A 232 0.70 32.92 17.90
CA SER A 232 1.05 31.70 18.65
C SER A 232 1.03 30.44 17.79
N GLU A 233 0.14 30.33 16.79
CA GLU A 233 0.12 29.20 15.83
C GLU A 233 1.32 29.29 14.89
N LYS A 234 1.66 30.49 14.41
CA LYS A 234 2.88 30.71 13.61
C LYS A 234 4.16 30.50 14.42
N ASP A 235 4.21 30.98 15.66
CA ASP A 235 5.34 30.76 16.57
C ASP A 235 5.43 29.28 16.97
N ASP A 236 4.32 28.59 17.25
CA ASP A 236 4.33 27.14 17.52
C ASP A 236 4.78 26.35 16.26
N ASP A 237 4.36 26.73 15.05
CA ASP A 237 4.81 26.10 13.78
C ASP A 237 6.31 26.37 13.51
N LEU A 238 6.79 27.60 13.79
CA LEU A 238 8.22 27.98 13.71
C LEU A 238 9.07 27.27 14.76
N VAL A 239 8.55 27.09 15.98
CA VAL A 239 9.20 26.37 17.09
C VAL A 239 9.23 24.86 16.84
N THR A 240 8.25 24.30 16.13
CA THR A 240 8.16 22.87 15.80
C THR A 240 8.72 22.49 14.43
N GLY A 241 9.06 23.47 13.58
CA GLY A 241 9.67 23.26 12.26
C GLY A 241 8.72 22.59 11.25
N ILE A 242 7.41 22.82 11.38
CA ILE A 242 6.37 22.18 10.57
C ILE A 242 6.27 22.88 9.20
N VAL A 243 6.33 22.10 8.11
CA VAL A 243 6.18 22.63 6.75
C VAL A 243 4.71 22.97 6.48
N SER A 244 4.44 24.20 6.06
CA SER A 244 3.12 24.68 5.64
C SER A 244 3.04 24.88 4.13
N TYR A 245 1.83 24.82 3.56
CA TYR A 245 1.62 25.17 2.16
C TYR A 245 1.81 26.69 1.95
N PRO A 246 2.58 27.15 0.95
CA PRO A 246 3.05 26.43 -0.26
C PRO A 246 4.49 25.90 -0.21
N ASP A 247 5.18 25.95 0.93
CA ASP A 247 6.62 25.62 1.03
C ASP A 247 6.92 24.13 0.78
N ASN A 248 5.90 23.28 0.85
CA ASN A 248 5.97 21.86 0.55
C ASN A 248 6.16 21.54 -0.95
N ILE A 249 5.96 22.52 -1.85
CA ILE A 249 6.06 22.32 -3.30
C ILE A 249 7.51 22.41 -3.76
N ASN A 250 8.29 21.39 -3.42
CA ASN A 250 9.68 21.28 -3.81
C ASN A 250 10.01 19.85 -4.32
N LEU A 251 11.05 19.74 -5.15
CA LEU A 251 11.43 18.44 -5.73
C LEU A 251 11.88 17.44 -4.67
N ARG A 252 12.51 17.90 -3.59
CA ARG A 252 13.03 17.05 -2.53
C ARG A 252 11.91 16.29 -1.82
N ASP A 253 10.86 16.99 -1.43
CA ASP A 253 9.71 16.41 -0.73
C ASP A 253 8.87 15.54 -1.65
N LEU A 254 8.76 15.91 -2.94
CA LEU A 254 8.15 15.05 -3.95
C LEU A 254 8.90 13.71 -4.07
N PHE A 255 10.21 13.74 -4.33
CA PHE A 255 10.99 12.50 -4.48
C PHE A 255 11.04 11.68 -3.18
N TYR A 256 11.07 12.34 -2.01
CA TYR A 256 10.93 11.67 -0.73
C TYR A 256 9.60 10.92 -0.65
N PHE A 257 8.49 11.56 -1.01
CA PHE A 257 7.18 10.92 -1.02
C PHE A 257 7.09 9.79 -2.04
N LEU A 258 7.64 9.95 -3.25
CA LEU A 258 7.65 8.90 -4.28
C LEU A 258 8.31 7.62 -3.77
N LEU A 259 9.42 7.74 -3.06
CA LEU A 259 10.16 6.60 -2.50
C LEU A 259 9.64 6.11 -1.14
N ALA A 260 8.88 6.92 -0.41
CA ALA A 260 8.33 6.52 0.89
C ALA A 260 7.36 5.32 0.74
N PRO A 261 7.35 4.36 1.69
CA PRO A 261 6.51 3.16 1.62
C PRO A 261 5.04 3.45 2.02
N THR A 262 4.47 4.53 1.52
CA THR A 262 3.08 4.93 1.71
C THR A 262 2.49 5.47 0.41
N LEU A 263 1.16 5.37 0.29
CA LEU A 263 0.39 5.89 -0.83
C LEU A 263 -0.33 7.19 -0.49
N CYS A 264 -0.39 7.54 0.79
CA CYS A 264 -1.06 8.75 1.27
C CYS A 264 -0.03 9.88 1.44
N TYR A 265 -0.17 10.97 0.68
CA TYR A 265 0.66 12.16 0.82
C TYR A 265 0.26 12.96 2.07
N GLU A 266 1.27 13.50 2.74
CA GLU A 266 1.18 14.43 3.87
C GLU A 266 2.32 15.41 3.76
N LEU A 267 2.15 16.62 4.29
CA LEU A 267 3.22 17.62 4.28
C LEU A 267 4.35 17.18 5.22
N ASN A 268 4.01 16.61 6.37
CA ASN A 268 4.95 16.34 7.45
C ASN A 268 4.89 14.87 7.88
N PHE A 269 5.65 14.01 7.20
CA PHE A 269 5.75 12.60 7.56
C PHE A 269 6.46 12.40 8.91
N PRO A 270 6.00 11.46 9.76
CA PRO A 270 6.72 11.11 10.96
C PRO A 270 8.06 10.45 10.57
N ARG A 271 9.17 10.98 11.09
CA ARG A 271 10.53 10.50 10.80
C ARG A 271 11.19 9.86 12.02
N THR A 272 11.97 8.83 11.77
CA THR A 272 12.85 8.21 12.77
C THR A 272 14.12 9.04 12.91
N THR A 273 14.68 9.09 14.12
CA THR A 273 15.88 9.89 14.42
C THR A 273 17.19 9.25 13.95
N ARG A 274 17.21 7.91 13.80
CA ARG A 274 18.40 7.15 13.40
C ARG A 274 18.03 5.87 12.64
N ILE A 275 18.92 5.45 11.73
CA ILE A 275 18.87 4.14 11.07
C ILE A 275 19.37 3.06 12.04
N ARG A 276 18.53 2.07 12.34
CA ARG A 276 18.88 0.88 13.13
C ARG A 276 19.63 -0.13 12.24
N LYS A 277 20.96 0.01 12.11
CA LYS A 277 21.81 -0.83 11.21
C LYS A 277 21.58 -2.35 11.35
N ARG A 278 21.42 -2.87 12.58
CA ARG A 278 21.13 -4.30 12.82
C ARG A 278 19.79 -4.73 12.25
N PHE A 279 18.76 -3.90 12.43
CA PHE A 279 17.44 -4.14 11.85
C PHE A 279 17.51 -4.10 10.32
N LEU A 280 18.20 -3.11 9.76
CA LEU A 280 18.40 -2.96 8.31
C LEU A 280 19.06 -4.20 7.70
N ILE A 281 20.20 -4.65 8.23
CA ILE A 281 20.93 -5.83 7.72
C ILE A 281 20.04 -7.07 7.81
N LYS A 282 19.33 -7.26 8.93
CA LYS A 282 18.38 -8.38 9.09
C LYS A 282 17.31 -8.36 7.99
N ARG A 283 16.71 -7.20 7.69
CA ARG A 283 15.72 -7.05 6.62
C ARG A 283 16.31 -7.35 5.25
N ILE A 284 17.53 -6.89 4.95
CA ILE A 284 18.23 -7.18 3.68
C ILE A 284 18.42 -8.69 3.50
N VAL A 285 18.93 -9.38 4.53
CA VAL A 285 19.16 -10.83 4.48
C VAL A 285 17.84 -11.58 4.27
N GLU A 286 16.77 -11.18 4.97
CA GLU A 286 15.45 -11.78 4.78
C GLU A 286 14.88 -11.55 3.39
N VAL A 287 15.12 -10.38 2.78
CA VAL A 287 14.68 -10.12 1.40
C VAL A 287 15.42 -11.01 0.41
N ILE A 288 16.75 -11.10 0.51
CA ILE A 288 17.57 -11.94 -0.37
C ILE A 288 17.17 -13.41 -0.22
N PHE A 289 17.08 -13.90 1.03
CA PHE A 289 16.68 -15.28 1.30
C PHE A 289 15.24 -15.56 0.85
N GLY A 290 14.30 -14.66 1.15
CA GLY A 290 12.90 -14.81 0.81
C GLY A 290 12.64 -14.84 -0.70
N ILE A 291 13.37 -14.02 -1.49
CA ILE A 291 13.31 -14.09 -2.95
C ILE A 291 13.76 -15.48 -3.43
N ASN A 292 14.89 -15.99 -2.93
CA ASN A 292 15.38 -17.33 -3.25
C ASN A 292 14.40 -18.44 -2.85
N LEU A 293 13.77 -18.32 -1.69
CA LEU A 293 12.76 -19.26 -1.22
C LEU A 293 11.54 -19.29 -2.14
N ILE A 294 10.98 -18.13 -2.50
CA ILE A 294 9.84 -18.04 -3.40
C ILE A 294 10.20 -18.64 -4.76
N MET A 295 11.39 -18.33 -5.30
CA MET A 295 11.87 -18.91 -6.56
C MET A 295 11.95 -20.44 -6.50
N ALA A 296 12.50 -21.00 -5.41
CA ALA A 296 12.58 -22.45 -5.22
C ALA A 296 11.17 -23.09 -5.16
N LEU A 297 10.24 -22.47 -4.42
CA LEU A 297 8.85 -22.95 -4.31
C LEU A 297 8.13 -22.91 -5.67
N PHE A 298 8.35 -21.87 -6.47
CA PHE A 298 7.79 -21.80 -7.82
C PHE A 298 8.34 -22.92 -8.71
N GLN A 299 9.66 -23.10 -8.76
CA GLN A 299 10.27 -24.11 -9.63
C GLN A 299 9.94 -25.54 -9.22
N GLN A 300 10.01 -25.84 -7.92
CA GLN A 300 9.93 -27.22 -7.44
C GLN A 300 8.50 -27.66 -7.19
N TRP A 301 7.61 -26.73 -6.83
CA TRP A 301 6.25 -27.07 -6.44
C TRP A 301 5.22 -26.55 -7.45
N MET A 302 5.27 -25.27 -7.83
CA MET A 302 4.26 -24.70 -8.73
C MET A 302 4.36 -25.26 -10.14
N ILE A 303 5.53 -25.17 -10.80
CA ILE A 303 5.70 -25.59 -12.20
C ILE A 303 5.28 -27.05 -12.42
N PRO A 304 5.77 -28.04 -11.65
CA PRO A 304 5.36 -29.43 -11.85
C PRO A 304 3.88 -29.66 -11.54
N SER A 305 3.30 -28.92 -10.59
CA SER A 305 1.88 -29.06 -10.27
C SER A 305 1.00 -28.55 -11.41
N VAL A 306 1.41 -27.47 -12.07
CA VAL A 306 0.70 -26.88 -13.22
C VAL A 306 0.83 -27.76 -14.44
N THR A 307 2.04 -28.23 -14.79
CA THR A 307 2.24 -29.11 -15.96
C THR A 307 1.45 -30.42 -15.83
N ASN A 308 1.49 -31.06 -14.65
CA ASN A 308 0.67 -32.24 -14.37
C ASN A 308 -0.85 -31.97 -14.34
N ALA A 309 -1.27 -30.71 -14.27
CA ALA A 309 -2.66 -30.31 -14.33
C ALA A 309 -3.12 -29.93 -15.75
N MET A 310 -2.22 -29.80 -16.74
CA MET A 310 -2.60 -29.43 -18.12
C MET A 310 -3.34 -30.56 -18.87
N ASP A 311 -2.92 -31.81 -18.69
CA ASP A 311 -3.53 -32.96 -19.40
C ASP A 311 -5.04 -33.16 -19.15
N PRO A 312 -5.56 -33.05 -17.92
CA PRO A 312 -6.98 -33.31 -17.62
C PRO A 312 -7.93 -32.18 -18.03
N PHE A 313 -7.48 -30.92 -18.09
CA PHE A 313 -8.35 -29.80 -18.54
C PHE A 313 -8.80 -29.98 -20.00
N SER A 314 -7.96 -30.61 -20.83
CA SER A 314 -8.30 -30.92 -22.22
C SER A 314 -9.44 -31.94 -22.36
N LYS A 315 -9.69 -32.76 -21.33
CA LYS A 315 -10.65 -33.88 -21.34
C LYS A 315 -12.00 -33.56 -20.67
N MET A 316 -12.22 -32.33 -20.21
CA MET A 316 -13.49 -31.81 -19.65
C MET A 316 -14.12 -32.63 -18.49
N ASP A 317 -13.33 -33.37 -17.71
CA ASP A 317 -13.83 -34.04 -16.49
C ASP A 317 -13.89 -33.05 -15.32
N TYR A 318 -15.06 -32.49 -15.02
CA TYR A 318 -15.24 -31.49 -13.95
C TYR A 318 -14.75 -31.94 -12.56
N ILE A 319 -14.90 -33.22 -12.23
CA ILE A 319 -14.44 -33.79 -10.93
C ILE A 319 -12.90 -33.80 -10.87
N ARG A 320 -12.24 -34.17 -11.97
CA ARG A 320 -10.77 -34.18 -12.04
C ARG A 320 -10.21 -32.76 -12.05
N ILE A 321 -10.90 -31.82 -12.70
CA ILE A 321 -10.58 -30.39 -12.64
C ILE A 321 -10.63 -29.88 -11.20
N ALA A 322 -11.71 -30.17 -10.46
CA ALA A 322 -11.84 -29.76 -9.06
C ALA A 322 -10.75 -30.37 -8.14
N GLU A 323 -10.44 -31.65 -8.32
CA GLU A 323 -9.36 -32.33 -7.58
C GLU A 323 -7.99 -31.67 -7.84
N ARG A 324 -7.69 -31.35 -9.11
CA ARG A 324 -6.43 -30.71 -9.50
C ARG A 324 -6.34 -29.27 -9.02
N LEU A 325 -7.45 -28.54 -9.07
CA LEU A 325 -7.54 -27.18 -8.58
C LEU A 325 -7.27 -27.11 -7.06
N LEU A 326 -7.78 -28.07 -6.30
CA LEU A 326 -7.51 -28.17 -4.86
C LEU A 326 -6.04 -28.51 -4.57
N LYS A 327 -5.42 -29.37 -5.38
CA LYS A 327 -3.97 -29.68 -5.29
C LYS A 327 -3.10 -28.46 -5.60
N LEU A 328 -3.54 -27.58 -6.50
CA LEU A 328 -2.86 -26.32 -6.85
C LEU A 328 -3.06 -25.22 -5.79
N ALA A 329 -4.18 -25.25 -5.07
CA ALA A 329 -4.52 -24.20 -4.10
C ALA A 329 -3.51 -24.12 -2.93
N VAL A 330 -2.97 -25.26 -2.47
CA VAL A 330 -2.00 -25.32 -1.36
C VAL A 330 -0.65 -24.66 -1.70
N PRO A 331 0.08 -25.06 -2.75
CA PRO A 331 1.32 -24.38 -3.14
C PRO A 331 1.10 -22.90 -3.44
N ASN A 332 0.01 -22.58 -4.13
CA ASN A 332 -0.35 -21.20 -4.44
C ASN A 332 -0.49 -20.37 -3.17
N HIS A 333 -1.32 -20.82 -2.22
CA HIS A 333 -1.51 -20.11 -0.96
C HIS A 333 -0.21 -19.95 -0.18
N PHE A 334 0.63 -20.99 -0.11
CA PHE A 334 1.91 -20.92 0.60
C PHE A 334 2.87 -19.89 -0.02
N ILE A 335 2.93 -19.84 -1.35
CA ILE A 335 3.70 -18.83 -2.09
C ILE A 335 3.14 -17.43 -1.80
N TRP A 336 1.82 -17.24 -1.80
CA TRP A 336 1.19 -15.96 -1.47
C TRP A 336 1.49 -15.50 -0.04
N LEU A 337 1.55 -16.41 0.94
CA LEU A 337 1.98 -16.08 2.30
C LEU A 337 3.46 -15.64 2.36
N CYS A 338 4.33 -16.36 1.66
CA CYS A 338 5.75 -16.00 1.57
C CYS A 338 5.91 -14.62 0.90
N PHE A 339 5.18 -14.39 -0.20
CA PHE A 339 5.17 -13.12 -0.91
C PHE A 339 4.63 -11.98 -0.03
N PHE A 340 3.57 -12.22 0.74
CA PHE A 340 3.04 -11.25 1.70
C PHE A 340 4.11 -10.84 2.71
N TYR A 341 4.77 -11.82 3.36
CA TYR A 341 5.81 -11.54 4.36
C TYR A 341 7.00 -10.80 3.73
N LEU A 342 7.47 -11.28 2.58
CA LEU A 342 8.59 -10.68 1.87
C LEU A 342 8.31 -9.23 1.47
N SER A 343 7.16 -8.97 0.86
CA SER A 343 6.79 -7.65 0.33
C SER A 343 6.39 -6.69 1.44
N PHE A 344 5.36 -7.02 2.22
CA PHE A 344 4.78 -6.07 3.18
C PHE A 344 5.55 -5.97 4.50
N HIS A 345 6.19 -7.05 4.93
CA HIS A 345 6.99 -7.01 6.14
C HIS A 345 8.45 -6.68 5.84
N SER A 346 9.17 -7.52 5.09
CA SER A 346 10.62 -7.34 4.98
C SER A 346 11.02 -6.19 4.05
N PHE A 347 10.44 -6.10 2.84
CA PHE A 347 10.76 -5.07 1.86
C PHE A 347 10.25 -3.67 2.26
N LEU A 348 8.98 -3.50 2.66
CA LEU A 348 8.50 -2.18 3.10
C LEU A 348 9.19 -1.69 4.38
N ASN A 349 9.56 -2.58 5.31
CA ASN A 349 10.38 -2.16 6.46
C ASN A 349 11.81 -1.80 6.07
N LEU A 350 12.39 -2.49 5.09
CA LEU A 350 13.69 -2.13 4.53
C LEU A 350 13.63 -0.71 3.95
N VAL A 351 12.69 -0.46 3.03
CA VAL A 351 12.50 0.85 2.39
C VAL A 351 12.22 1.93 3.43
N GLY A 352 11.31 1.67 4.37
CA GLY A 352 11.00 2.64 5.42
C GLY A 352 12.22 2.99 6.28
N GLU A 353 13.12 2.03 6.56
CA GLU A 353 14.28 2.28 7.42
C GLU A 353 15.34 3.09 6.68
N VAL A 354 15.55 2.81 5.39
CA VAL A 354 16.40 3.63 4.52
C VAL A 354 15.86 5.06 4.42
N MET A 355 14.55 5.21 4.26
CA MET A 355 13.88 6.50 4.11
C MET A 355 13.63 7.24 5.44
N HIS A 356 14.07 6.70 6.58
CA HIS A 356 13.74 7.20 7.92
C HIS A 356 12.23 7.37 8.18
N PHE A 357 11.37 6.67 7.46
CA PHE A 357 9.93 6.72 7.66
C PHE A 357 9.57 6.05 8.99
N ALA A 358 8.76 6.68 9.85
CA ALA A 358 8.47 6.13 11.17
C ALA A 358 7.15 5.34 11.26
N ASP A 359 6.24 5.49 10.29
CA ASP A 359 5.00 4.72 10.30
C ASP A 359 5.21 3.35 9.63
N ARG A 360 5.36 2.30 10.43
CA ARG A 360 5.57 0.92 9.94
C ARG A 360 4.32 0.08 9.98
N ASN A 361 3.14 0.71 10.06
CA ASN A 361 1.88 0.00 10.04
C ASN A 361 1.48 -0.36 8.59
N PHE A 362 2.19 -1.31 7.99
CA PHE A 362 1.90 -1.77 6.62
C PHE A 362 0.77 -2.82 6.57
N TYR A 363 0.53 -3.52 7.67
CA TYR A 363 -0.50 -4.54 7.82
C TYR A 363 -0.88 -4.65 9.31
N ASN A 364 -2.15 -5.02 9.55
CA ASN A 364 -2.68 -5.37 10.87
C ASN A 364 -2.77 -6.91 11.00
N ASP A 365 -3.37 -7.40 12.09
CA ASP A 365 -3.57 -8.82 12.42
C ASP A 365 -4.63 -9.52 11.55
N TRP A 366 -4.45 -9.46 10.23
CA TRP A 366 -5.40 -9.97 9.24
C TRP A 366 -5.61 -11.49 9.33
N TRP A 367 -4.65 -12.25 9.88
CA TRP A 367 -4.79 -13.69 10.13
C TRP A 367 -5.86 -14.01 11.19
N ASN A 368 -6.12 -13.07 12.11
CA ASN A 368 -7.17 -13.17 13.12
C ASN A 368 -8.51 -12.57 12.66
N ALA A 369 -8.62 -12.17 11.38
CA ALA A 369 -9.83 -11.56 10.85
C ALA A 369 -11.05 -12.48 11.05
N ARG A 370 -12.08 -11.93 11.70
CA ARG A 370 -13.34 -12.64 11.99
C ARG A 370 -14.32 -12.64 10.82
N ASN A 371 -14.07 -11.83 9.80
CA ASN A 371 -14.86 -11.76 8.58
C ASN A 371 -14.02 -11.16 7.46
N ILE A 372 -14.50 -11.33 6.22
CA ILE A 372 -13.79 -10.89 5.00
C ILE A 372 -13.63 -9.37 4.93
N ALA A 373 -14.59 -8.58 5.45
CA ALA A 373 -14.42 -7.13 5.49
C ALA A 373 -13.21 -6.71 6.34
N VAL A 374 -13.04 -7.33 7.52
CA VAL A 374 -11.91 -7.05 8.41
C VAL A 374 -10.61 -7.44 7.74
N PHE A 375 -10.56 -8.59 7.06
CA PHE A 375 -9.40 -9.01 6.28
C PHE A 375 -8.99 -7.94 5.24
N TRP A 376 -9.93 -7.51 4.38
CA TRP A 376 -9.65 -6.52 3.33
C TRP A 376 -9.23 -5.15 3.88
N SER A 377 -9.62 -4.80 5.11
CA SER A 377 -9.17 -3.57 5.78
C SER A 377 -7.86 -3.70 6.55
N THR A 378 -7.30 -4.90 6.70
CA THR A 378 -6.13 -5.14 7.58
C THR A 378 -4.92 -5.71 6.86
N TRP A 379 -5.09 -6.38 5.72
CA TRP A 379 -3.97 -7.03 5.03
C TRP A 379 -2.96 -6.04 4.42
N ASN A 380 -3.44 -4.97 3.77
CA ASN A 380 -2.61 -3.98 3.08
C ASN A 380 -3.07 -2.58 3.48
N MET A 381 -2.47 -2.08 4.57
CA MET A 381 -2.82 -0.80 5.15
C MET A 381 -2.54 0.39 4.21
N PRO A 382 -1.42 0.46 3.46
CA PRO A 382 -1.18 1.56 2.52
C PRO A 382 -2.31 1.74 1.50
N VAL A 383 -2.76 0.65 0.88
CA VAL A 383 -3.86 0.71 -0.11
C VAL A 383 -5.21 0.95 0.58
N HIS A 384 -5.45 0.31 1.73
CA HIS A 384 -6.68 0.51 2.49
C HIS A 384 -6.87 1.97 2.93
N MET A 385 -5.82 2.58 3.50
CA MET A 385 -5.83 3.97 3.95
C MET A 385 -6.00 4.93 2.78
N TRP A 386 -5.36 4.65 1.64
CA TRP A 386 -5.55 5.42 0.41
C TRP A 386 -7.00 5.37 -0.07
N ALA A 387 -7.58 4.17 -0.17
CA ALA A 387 -8.96 3.99 -0.60
C ALA A 387 -9.95 4.65 0.37
N ALA A 388 -9.70 4.54 1.68
CA ALA A 388 -10.52 5.19 2.69
C ALA A 388 -10.46 6.72 2.58
N ARG A 389 -9.26 7.29 2.49
CA ARG A 389 -9.02 8.75 2.52
C ARG A 389 -9.38 9.45 1.21
N HIS A 390 -9.08 8.86 0.07
CA HIS A 390 -9.15 9.52 -1.24
C HIS A 390 -10.39 9.14 -2.06
N VAL A 391 -11.05 8.03 -1.73
CA VAL A 391 -12.25 7.54 -2.45
C VAL A 391 -13.45 7.46 -1.52
N TYR A 392 -13.38 6.67 -0.45
CA TYR A 392 -14.53 6.38 0.41
C TYR A 392 -15.06 7.63 1.12
N VAL A 393 -14.19 8.35 1.85
CA VAL A 393 -14.60 9.54 2.62
C VAL A 393 -15.16 10.63 1.69
N PRO A 394 -14.51 11.02 0.59
CA PRO A 394 -15.05 12.01 -0.33
C PRO A 394 -16.43 11.63 -0.91
N ILE A 395 -16.64 10.37 -1.30
CA ILE A 395 -17.95 9.91 -1.80
C ILE A 395 -19.04 10.03 -0.71
N THR A 396 -18.69 9.70 0.55
CA THR A 396 -19.63 9.87 1.66
C THR A 396 -19.88 11.33 2.03
N GLU A 397 -18.86 12.21 1.90
CA GLU A 397 -18.99 13.66 2.11
C GLU A 397 -19.88 14.31 1.03
N MET A 398 -19.95 13.73 -0.18
CA MET A 398 -20.87 14.12 -1.24
C MET A 398 -22.34 13.70 -0.99
N GLY A 399 -22.63 12.96 0.09
CA GLY A 399 -23.98 12.54 0.46
C GLY A 399 -24.40 11.14 -0.01
N TYR A 400 -23.51 10.36 -0.64
CA TYR A 400 -23.80 8.98 -1.02
C TYR A 400 -23.76 8.01 0.17
N THR A 401 -24.46 6.88 0.04
CA THR A 401 -24.49 5.87 1.10
C THR A 401 -23.15 5.13 1.24
N LYS A 402 -22.87 4.64 2.45
CA LYS A 402 -21.68 3.83 2.76
C LYS A 402 -21.56 2.58 1.88
N GLY A 403 -22.69 2.01 1.43
CA GLY A 403 -22.72 0.85 0.54
C GLY A 403 -22.22 1.20 -0.85
N VAL A 404 -22.69 2.30 -1.43
CA VAL A 404 -22.23 2.80 -2.74
C VAL A 404 -20.74 3.13 -2.68
N ALA A 405 -20.28 3.84 -1.65
CA ALA A 405 -18.86 4.13 -1.47
C ALA A 405 -18.00 2.85 -1.41
N SER A 406 -18.47 1.82 -0.71
CA SER A 406 -17.78 0.52 -0.67
C SER A 406 -17.74 -0.15 -2.05
N ILE A 407 -18.84 -0.17 -2.80
CA ILE A 407 -18.89 -0.78 -4.14
C ILE A 407 -17.93 -0.07 -5.09
N VAL A 408 -17.87 1.26 -5.06
CA VAL A 408 -16.93 2.04 -5.89
C VAL A 408 -15.47 1.71 -5.54
N VAL A 409 -15.13 1.60 -4.26
CA VAL A 409 -13.78 1.19 -3.83
C VAL A 409 -13.43 -0.21 -4.36
N PHE A 410 -14.34 -1.17 -4.24
CA PHE A 410 -14.12 -2.53 -4.76
C PHE A 410 -14.04 -2.56 -6.29
N PHE A 411 -14.81 -1.74 -6.99
CA PHE A 411 -14.76 -1.61 -8.45
C PHE A 411 -13.42 -1.07 -8.93
N ILE A 412 -12.92 0.01 -8.32
CA ILE A 412 -11.60 0.57 -8.62
C ILE A 412 -10.51 -0.46 -8.32
N SER A 413 -10.62 -1.18 -7.19
CA SER A 413 -9.70 -2.26 -6.87
C SER A 413 -9.74 -3.39 -7.90
N ALA A 414 -10.94 -3.81 -8.34
CA ALA A 414 -11.12 -4.88 -9.32
C ALA A 414 -10.50 -4.50 -10.68
N PHE A 415 -10.67 -3.24 -11.11
CA PHE A 415 -10.04 -2.71 -12.31
C PHE A 415 -8.51 -2.83 -12.25
N PHE A 416 -7.88 -2.48 -11.12
CA PHE A 416 -6.43 -2.58 -10.99
C PHE A 416 -5.90 -4.01 -10.87
N HIS A 417 -6.69 -4.93 -10.29
CA HIS A 417 -6.30 -6.34 -10.27
C HIS A 417 -6.34 -6.94 -11.68
N GLU A 418 -7.37 -6.60 -12.48
CA GLU A 418 -7.44 -6.99 -13.89
C GLU A 418 -6.30 -6.34 -14.68
N TYR A 419 -6.00 -5.05 -14.46
CA TYR A 419 -4.89 -4.35 -15.11
C TYR A 419 -3.55 -5.06 -14.88
N LEU A 420 -3.22 -5.41 -13.62
CA LEU A 420 -1.94 -6.01 -13.28
C LEU A 420 -1.77 -7.44 -13.81
N VAL A 421 -2.86 -8.16 -14.07
CA VAL A 421 -2.82 -9.55 -14.57
C VAL A 421 -2.95 -9.58 -16.09
N SER A 422 -3.92 -8.85 -16.63
CA SER A 422 -4.30 -8.95 -18.04
C SER A 422 -3.38 -8.17 -18.98
N VAL A 423 -2.78 -7.05 -18.52
CA VAL A 423 -1.83 -6.28 -19.36
C VAL A 423 -0.53 -7.07 -19.57
N PRO A 424 0.18 -7.57 -18.54
CA PRO A 424 1.40 -8.35 -18.75
C PRO A 424 1.20 -9.64 -19.54
N LEU A 425 0.06 -10.30 -19.37
CA LEU A 425 -0.25 -11.56 -20.04
C LEU A 425 -0.89 -11.36 -21.42
N GLN A 426 -1.30 -10.14 -21.79
CA GLN A 426 -2.10 -9.83 -22.97
C GLN A 426 -3.40 -10.65 -23.09
N MET A 427 -4.02 -10.98 -21.95
CA MET A 427 -5.22 -11.83 -21.89
C MET A 427 -6.36 -11.13 -21.17
N PHE A 428 -7.38 -10.68 -21.90
CA PHE A 428 -8.54 -9.98 -21.35
C PHE A 428 -9.71 -10.92 -21.04
N ARG A 429 -9.57 -11.78 -20.02
CA ARG A 429 -10.61 -12.76 -19.63
C ARG A 429 -11.58 -12.30 -18.53
N ILE A 430 -11.27 -11.21 -17.80
CA ILE A 430 -12.15 -10.60 -16.77
C ILE A 430 -12.37 -11.48 -15.52
N TRP A 431 -11.65 -12.60 -15.37
CA TRP A 431 -11.76 -13.48 -14.19
C TRP A 431 -11.30 -12.79 -12.90
N ALA A 432 -10.22 -12.00 -12.93
CA ALA A 432 -9.70 -11.33 -11.73
C ALA A 432 -10.68 -10.24 -11.28
N PHE A 433 -11.21 -9.47 -12.24
CA PHE A 433 -12.27 -8.48 -12.00
C PHE A 433 -13.52 -9.12 -11.36
N LEU A 434 -14.06 -10.18 -11.96
CA LEU A 434 -15.25 -10.87 -11.45
C LEU A 434 -15.03 -11.45 -10.06
N GLY A 435 -13.87 -12.06 -9.82
CA GLY A 435 -13.52 -12.57 -8.51
C GLY A 435 -13.52 -11.46 -7.45
N MET A 436 -13.10 -10.23 -7.81
CA MET A 436 -12.98 -9.12 -6.86
C MET A 436 -14.36 -8.55 -6.56
N MET A 437 -15.21 -8.47 -7.58
CA MET A 437 -16.62 -8.07 -7.45
C MET A 437 -17.48 -9.11 -6.74
N ALA A 438 -17.03 -10.37 -6.64
CA ALA A 438 -17.67 -11.39 -5.81
C ALA A 438 -17.36 -11.25 -4.30
N GLN A 439 -16.35 -10.46 -3.91
CA GLN A 439 -15.96 -10.27 -2.51
C GLN A 439 -16.96 -9.46 -1.67
N PRO A 440 -17.58 -8.36 -2.15
CA PRO A 440 -18.58 -7.63 -1.36
C PRO A 440 -19.81 -8.49 -0.98
N PRO A 441 -20.43 -9.28 -1.88
CA PRO A 441 -21.49 -10.22 -1.49
C PRO A 441 -21.00 -11.25 -0.46
N LEU A 442 -19.81 -11.83 -0.70
CA LEU A 442 -19.21 -12.81 0.21
C LEU A 442 -18.92 -12.21 1.60
N SER A 443 -18.59 -10.92 1.67
CA SER A 443 -18.39 -10.19 2.91
C SER A 443 -19.67 -10.05 3.73
N VAL A 444 -20.83 -9.84 3.09
CA VAL A 444 -22.14 -9.82 3.75
C VAL A 444 -22.46 -11.21 4.32
N ILE A 445 -22.25 -12.26 3.53
CA ILE A 445 -22.47 -13.65 3.94
C ILE A 445 -21.55 -14.01 5.11
N SER A 446 -20.26 -13.68 5.02
CA SER A 446 -19.26 -13.92 6.07
C SER A 446 -19.64 -13.23 7.38
N ARG A 447 -20.15 -11.99 7.32
CA ARG A 447 -20.66 -11.28 8.51
C ARG A 447 -21.89 -11.97 9.11
N PHE A 448 -22.80 -12.47 8.29
CA PHE A 448 -23.97 -13.21 8.76
C PHE A 448 -23.59 -14.51 9.47
N ILE A 449 -22.68 -15.30 8.86
CA ILE A 449 -22.21 -16.56 9.42
C ILE A 449 -21.40 -16.32 10.70
N GLY A 450 -20.51 -15.33 10.73
CA GLY A 450 -19.74 -14.98 11.91
C GLY A 450 -20.61 -14.57 13.10
N LYS A 451 -21.75 -13.90 12.85
CA LYS A 451 -22.74 -13.58 13.90
C LYS A 451 -23.50 -14.81 14.39
N ARG A 452 -23.86 -15.74 13.49
CA ARG A 452 -24.71 -16.89 13.82
C ARG A 452 -23.93 -18.08 14.42
N PHE A 453 -22.74 -18.36 13.93
CA PHE A 453 -21.94 -19.54 14.30
C PHE A 453 -20.69 -19.19 15.13
N GLY A 454 -20.37 -17.90 15.27
CA GLY A 454 -19.27 -17.42 16.09
C GLY A 454 -18.01 -17.05 15.31
N ALA A 455 -17.07 -16.39 16.01
CA ALA A 455 -15.89 -15.77 15.41
C ALA A 455 -14.92 -16.76 14.73
N ARG A 456 -14.82 -17.99 15.24
CA ARG A 456 -13.94 -19.04 14.66
C ARG A 456 -14.40 -19.46 13.26
N TRP A 457 -15.71 -19.65 13.07
CA TRP A 457 -16.29 -19.98 11.77
C TRP A 457 -16.11 -18.85 10.75
N GLY A 458 -16.22 -17.60 11.20
CA GLY A 458 -15.89 -16.45 10.37
C GLY A 458 -14.43 -16.44 9.90
N ASN A 459 -13.49 -16.79 10.78
CA ASN A 459 -12.06 -16.92 10.44
C ASN A 459 -11.79 -18.08 9.47
N ILE A 460 -12.46 -19.23 9.64
CA ILE A 460 -12.37 -20.37 8.70
C ILE A 460 -12.84 -19.93 7.30
N ILE A 461 -13.94 -19.17 7.20
CA ILE A 461 -14.42 -18.64 5.91
C ILE A 461 -13.40 -17.72 5.26
N VAL A 462 -12.74 -16.86 6.03
CA VAL A 462 -11.66 -16.00 5.53
C VAL A 462 -10.55 -16.86 4.94
N TRP A 463 -10.04 -17.85 5.69
CA TRP A 463 -8.97 -18.73 5.21
C TRP A 463 -9.37 -19.54 3.98
N SER A 464 -10.57 -20.11 3.96
CA SER A 464 -11.09 -20.82 2.78
C SER A 464 -11.20 -19.90 1.55
N SER A 465 -11.65 -18.65 1.74
CA SER A 465 -11.69 -17.65 0.67
C SER A 465 -10.31 -17.22 0.18
N LEU A 466 -9.28 -17.23 1.03
CA LEU A 466 -7.91 -16.92 0.61
C LEU A 466 -7.28 -18.05 -0.19
N ILE A 467 -7.57 -19.30 0.19
CA ILE A 467 -7.03 -20.49 -0.48
C ILE A 467 -7.73 -20.71 -1.83
N LEU A 468 -9.05 -20.58 -1.89
CA LEU A 468 -9.86 -20.91 -3.07
C LEU A 468 -10.31 -19.70 -3.90
N GLY A 469 -10.15 -18.48 -3.40
CA GLY A 469 -10.69 -17.28 -4.03
C GLY A 469 -9.72 -16.63 -5.02
N GLN A 470 -9.33 -15.39 -4.71
CA GLN A 470 -8.57 -14.51 -5.60
C GLN A 470 -7.24 -15.08 -6.13
N PRO A 471 -6.36 -15.64 -5.28
CA PRO A 471 -5.12 -16.25 -5.72
C PRO A 471 -5.31 -17.34 -6.78
N LEU A 472 -6.41 -18.08 -6.71
CA LEU A 472 -6.69 -19.17 -7.63
C LEU A 472 -7.14 -18.64 -8.99
N ALA A 473 -7.89 -17.53 -9.00
CA ALA A 473 -8.27 -16.84 -10.25
C ALA A 473 -7.03 -16.37 -11.03
N ILE A 474 -6.04 -15.81 -10.33
CA ILE A 474 -4.77 -15.41 -10.94
C ILE A 474 -4.03 -16.61 -11.53
N MET A 475 -4.03 -17.75 -10.82
CA MET A 475 -3.41 -18.97 -11.32
C MET A 475 -4.08 -19.48 -12.60
N MET A 476 -5.40 -19.33 -12.76
CA MET A 476 -6.08 -19.70 -14.01
C MET A 476 -5.54 -18.90 -15.21
N TYR A 477 -5.23 -17.61 -15.05
CA TYR A 477 -4.60 -16.82 -16.11
C TYR A 477 -3.22 -17.36 -16.48
N TYR A 478 -2.38 -17.66 -15.50
CA TYR A 478 -1.04 -18.21 -15.77
C TYR A 478 -1.11 -19.59 -16.44
N HIS A 479 -2.06 -20.42 -16.04
CA HIS A 479 -2.32 -21.69 -16.70
C HIS A 479 -2.74 -21.51 -18.16
N ASP A 480 -3.67 -20.59 -18.42
CA ASP A 480 -4.12 -20.28 -19.78
C ASP A 480 -3.01 -19.70 -20.66
N TYR A 481 -2.15 -18.85 -20.08
CA TYR A 481 -0.96 -18.32 -20.74
C TYR A 481 0.03 -19.44 -21.09
N ALA A 482 0.27 -20.36 -20.16
CA ALA A 482 1.14 -21.51 -20.38
C ALA A 482 0.62 -22.41 -21.51
N LEU A 483 -0.69 -22.66 -21.58
CA LEU A 483 -1.33 -23.40 -22.67
C LEU A 483 -1.21 -22.71 -24.04
N ALA A 484 -1.18 -21.38 -24.06
CA ALA A 484 -1.08 -20.62 -25.30
C ALA A 484 0.34 -20.59 -25.87
N HIS A 485 1.37 -20.58 -25.00
CA HIS A 485 2.77 -20.34 -25.40
C HIS A 485 3.66 -21.59 -25.38
N TYR A 486 3.36 -22.60 -24.54
CA TYR A 486 4.22 -23.77 -24.33
C TYR A 486 3.53 -25.07 -24.77
N LYS A 487 3.06 -25.12 -26.03
CA LYS A 487 2.51 -26.34 -26.63
C LYS A 487 3.58 -27.35 -27.03
#